data_AF-A0A2M7MSI0-F1
#
_entry.id   AF-A0A2M7MSI0-F1
#
_cell.length_a   1.000
_cell.length_b   1.000
_cell.length_c   1.000
_cell.angle_alpha   90.00
_cell.angle_beta   90.00
_cell.angle_gamma   90.00
#
_symmetry.space_group_name_H-M   'P 1'
#
loop_
_entity.id
_entity.type
_entity.pdbx_description
1 polymer ?
#
loop_
_entity_poly.entity_id
_entity_poly.type
_entity_poly.pdbx_seq_one_letter_code
_entity_poly.pdbx_strand_id
1 'polypeptide(L)'
;MIQPTGTSRSTRLPRAFAALCLALCLAVGALQSATAASTIDRIAVTEVKPLLMQAAAQGEAHGILGGPGAGYVRRKFDATAPIEIDVGRLHTLPQAGCGRLEVTTRQRNVLENGTRHDEVLTYQLSFCSDGRFPEQAK
;
A
#
# COMPACT_ATOMS: atom_id res chain seq x y z
N MET A 1 66.92 41.89 -2.83
CA MET A 1 65.76 41.07 -3.26
C MET A 1 64.61 41.40 -2.33
N ILE A 2 63.56 42.05 -2.85
CA ILE A 2 62.50 42.71 -2.07
C ILE A 2 61.15 42.07 -2.42
N GLN A 3 60.44 41.66 -1.36
CA GLN A 3 59.01 41.29 -1.21
C GLN A 3 58.39 40.15 -2.04
N PRO A 4 57.56 39.33 -1.37
CA PRO A 4 56.25 38.97 -1.88
C PRO A 4 55.12 39.56 -1.01
N THR A 5 54.10 39.98 -1.74
CA THR A 5 52.81 40.54 -1.33
C THR A 5 51.89 39.48 -0.73
N GLY A 6 51.06 39.87 0.26
CA GLY A 6 50.07 38.97 0.86
C GLY A 6 49.25 39.62 1.95
N THR A 7 48.46 40.63 1.61
CA THR A 7 47.58 41.36 2.54
C THR A 7 46.35 40.52 2.88
N SER A 8 46.37 39.84 4.03
CA SER A 8 45.21 39.12 4.58
C SER A 8 44.18 40.11 5.14
N ARG A 9 43.06 40.29 4.43
CA ARG A 9 41.95 41.14 4.86
C ARG A 9 40.94 40.29 5.65
N SER A 10 41.06 40.38 6.98
CA SER A 10 40.10 39.87 7.95
C SER A 10 38.72 40.51 7.70
N THR A 11 37.79 39.73 7.16
CA THR A 11 36.39 40.16 6.98
C THR A 11 35.64 39.79 8.25
N ARG A 12 35.43 40.79 9.12
CA ARG A 12 34.53 40.66 10.27
C ARG A 12 33.11 40.57 9.75
N LEU A 13 32.52 39.37 9.79
CA LEU A 13 31.11 39.18 9.47
C LEU A 13 30.25 39.89 10.53
N PRO A 14 29.36 40.81 10.15
CA PRO A 14 28.49 41.49 11.11
C PRO A 14 27.47 40.51 11.70
N ARG A 15 27.45 40.42 13.02
CA ARG A 15 26.58 39.54 13.84
C ARG A 15 25.07 39.63 13.51
N ALA A 16 24.64 40.71 12.83
CA ALA A 16 23.25 40.90 12.42
C ALA A 16 22.79 39.90 11.33
N PHE A 17 23.69 39.43 10.45
CA PHE A 17 23.33 38.48 9.39
C PHE A 17 23.13 37.04 9.91
N ALA A 18 23.80 36.66 11.00
CA ALA A 18 23.61 35.34 11.61
C ALA A 18 22.25 35.19 12.30
N ALA A 19 21.72 36.28 12.86
CA ALA A 19 20.43 36.27 13.56
C ALA A 19 19.24 36.15 12.61
N LEU A 20 19.33 36.71 11.40
CA LEU A 20 18.24 36.67 10.42
C LEU A 20 18.06 35.27 9.80
N CYS A 21 19.15 34.52 9.59
CA CYS A 21 19.08 33.13 9.10
C CYS A 21 18.49 32.17 10.15
N LEU A 22 18.75 32.41 11.44
CA LEU A 22 18.22 31.55 12.51
C LEU A 22 16.70 31.68 12.67
N ALA A 23 16.17 32.89 12.49
CA ALA A 23 14.72 33.15 12.55
C ALA A 23 13.96 32.56 11.36
N LEU A 24 14.57 32.54 10.16
CA LEU A 24 13.94 31.96 8.97
C LEU A 24 13.90 30.41 9.02
N CYS A 25 14.92 29.77 9.60
CA CYS A 25 14.92 28.30 9.76
C CYS A 25 13.90 27.78 10.78
N LEU A 26 13.51 28.58 11.78
CA LEU A 26 12.50 28.19 12.78
C LEU A 26 11.06 28.22 12.24
N ALA A 27 10.80 28.90 11.12
CA ALA A 27 9.47 28.99 10.52
C ALA A 27 9.13 27.81 9.56
N VAL A 28 10.11 26.98 9.18
CA VAL A 28 9.92 25.88 8.20
C VAL A 28 9.80 24.50 8.88
N GLY A 29 9.73 24.44 10.21
CA GLY A 29 9.71 23.19 10.98
C GLY A 29 8.33 22.55 11.21
N ALA A 30 7.23 23.18 10.79
CA ALA A 30 5.87 22.80 11.21
C ALA A 30 5.00 22.14 10.14
N LEU A 31 5.55 21.75 8.99
CA LEU A 31 4.85 20.86 8.04
C LEU A 31 5.08 19.40 8.45
N GLN A 32 4.54 19.02 9.62
CA GLN A 32 4.37 17.62 9.96
C GLN A 32 3.20 17.10 9.14
N SER A 33 3.50 16.44 8.03
CA SER A 33 2.53 15.70 7.23
C SER A 33 1.89 14.64 8.13
N ALA A 34 0.69 14.92 8.64
CA ALA A 34 -0.14 13.92 9.26
C ALA A 34 -0.57 12.93 8.16
N THR A 35 0.10 11.78 8.09
CA THR A 35 -0.35 10.67 7.24
C THR A 35 -1.68 10.19 7.82
N ALA A 36 -2.79 10.68 7.26
CA ALA A 36 -4.11 10.15 7.58
C ALA A 36 -4.08 8.66 7.18
N ALA A 37 -4.23 7.77 8.16
CA ALA A 37 -4.46 6.37 7.89
C ALA A 37 -5.84 6.25 7.23
N SER A 38 -5.88 6.16 5.90
CA SER A 38 -7.11 5.87 5.17
C SER A 38 -7.61 4.49 5.60
N THR A 39 -8.71 4.46 6.35
CA THR A 39 -9.42 3.21 6.63
C THR A 39 -10.08 2.74 5.35
N ILE A 40 -9.48 1.74 4.70
CA ILE A 40 -10.10 1.04 3.57
C ILE A 40 -11.35 0.33 4.12
N ASP A 41 -12.52 0.65 3.57
CA ASP A 41 -13.75 -0.07 3.90
C ASP A 41 -13.68 -1.49 3.34
N ARG A 42 -13.86 -2.49 4.20
CA ARG A 42 -13.72 -3.92 3.84
C ARG A 42 -15.03 -4.64 4.10
N ILE A 43 -15.60 -5.24 3.06
CA ILE A 43 -16.84 -6.01 3.18
C ILE A 43 -16.58 -7.44 3.66
N ALA A 44 -17.43 -7.95 4.55
CA ALA A 44 -17.37 -9.36 4.94
C ALA A 44 -17.90 -10.24 3.79
N VAL A 45 -17.11 -11.24 3.38
CA VAL A 45 -17.47 -12.18 2.32
C VAL A 45 -17.19 -13.62 2.75
N THR A 46 -17.96 -14.58 2.24
CA THR A 46 -17.70 -16.02 2.46
C THR A 46 -16.91 -16.67 1.34
N GLU A 47 -16.80 -15.99 0.20
CA GLU A 47 -16.07 -16.41 -1.00
C GLU A 47 -15.54 -15.19 -1.75
N VAL A 48 -14.57 -15.40 -2.65
CA VAL A 48 -13.87 -14.31 -3.35
C VAL A 48 -14.71 -13.71 -4.49
N LYS A 49 -15.64 -14.48 -5.05
CA LYS A 49 -16.39 -14.12 -6.26
C LYS A 49 -17.07 -12.73 -6.21
N PRO A 50 -17.76 -12.32 -5.13
CA PRO A 50 -18.33 -10.98 -5.02
C PRO A 50 -17.31 -9.86 -5.19
N LEU A 51 -16.09 -10.03 -4.63
CA LEU A 51 -15.01 -9.05 -4.77
C LEU A 51 -14.51 -8.98 -6.21
N LEU A 52 -14.40 -10.13 -6.90
CA LEU A 52 -14.01 -10.16 -8.32
C LEU A 52 -15.01 -9.42 -9.20
N MET A 53 -16.31 -9.67 -8.99
CA MET A 53 -17.38 -9.01 -9.75
C MET A 53 -17.36 -7.50 -9.52
N GLN A 54 -17.22 -7.07 -8.25
CA GLN A 54 -17.16 -5.66 -7.90
C GLN A 54 -15.91 -4.98 -8.48
N ALA A 55 -14.73 -5.59 -8.36
CA ALA A 55 -13.50 -5.03 -8.93
C ALA A 55 -13.53 -5.01 -10.46
N ALA A 56 -14.14 -6.00 -11.12
CA ALA A 56 -14.34 -5.99 -12.56
C ALA A 56 -15.23 -4.82 -13.01
N ALA A 57 -16.23 -4.43 -12.20
CA ALA A 57 -17.08 -3.28 -12.47
C ALA A 57 -16.41 -1.94 -12.09
N GLN A 58 -15.95 -1.82 -10.85
CA GLN A 58 -15.56 -0.55 -10.21
C GLN A 58 -14.05 -0.29 -10.23
N GLY A 59 -13.23 -1.30 -10.53
CA GLY A 59 -11.77 -1.20 -10.57
C GLY A 59 -11.08 -1.79 -9.34
N GLU A 60 -11.73 -1.78 -8.18
CA GLU A 60 -11.19 -2.34 -6.94
C GLU A 60 -12.30 -2.90 -6.04
N ALA A 61 -11.92 -3.83 -5.16
CA ALA A 61 -12.77 -4.32 -4.08
C ALA A 61 -11.91 -4.86 -2.94
N HIS A 62 -12.36 -4.64 -1.71
CA HIS A 62 -11.65 -5.05 -0.49
C HIS A 62 -12.59 -5.81 0.42
N GLY A 63 -12.12 -6.93 0.97
CA GLY A 63 -12.95 -7.74 1.84
C GLY A 63 -12.20 -8.48 2.93
N ILE A 64 -12.98 -9.00 3.87
CA ILE A 64 -12.56 -9.93 4.90
C ILE A 64 -13.20 -11.29 4.59
N LEU A 65 -12.38 -12.31 4.37
CA LEU A 65 -12.85 -13.66 4.13
C LEU A 65 -13.25 -14.32 5.46
N GLY A 66 -14.53 -14.71 5.54
CA GLY A 66 -15.14 -15.42 6.65
C GLY A 66 -15.63 -16.81 6.26
N GLY A 67 -16.50 -17.36 7.11
CA GLY A 67 -17.10 -18.68 6.91
C GLY A 67 -16.19 -19.86 7.33
N PRO A 68 -16.67 -21.11 7.12
CA PRO A 68 -16.01 -22.31 7.64
C PRO A 68 -14.60 -22.53 7.09
N GLY A 69 -14.38 -22.24 5.80
CA GLY A 69 -13.07 -22.35 5.15
C GLY A 69 -12.04 -21.40 5.74
N ALA A 70 -12.37 -20.11 5.88
CA ALA A 70 -11.50 -19.14 6.54
C ALA A 70 -11.23 -19.52 8.00
N GLY A 71 -12.24 -20.04 8.71
CA GLY A 71 -12.08 -20.57 10.06
C GLY A 71 -11.08 -21.73 10.12
N TYR A 72 -11.12 -22.64 9.16
CA TYR A 72 -10.14 -23.72 9.06
C TYR A 72 -8.72 -23.21 8.82
N VAL A 73 -8.53 -22.30 7.86
CA VAL A 73 -7.22 -21.70 7.56
C VAL A 73 -6.65 -20.98 8.77
N ARG A 74 -7.44 -20.13 9.46
CA ARG A 74 -7.02 -19.43 10.67
C ARG A 74 -6.59 -20.38 11.78
N ARG A 75 -7.32 -21.48 12.00
CA ARG A 75 -6.94 -22.51 12.99
C ARG A 75 -5.69 -23.27 12.59
N LYS A 76 -5.56 -23.64 11.31
CA LYS A 76 -4.39 -24.37 10.79
C LYS A 76 -3.08 -23.62 11.05
N PHE A 77 -3.13 -22.29 10.94
CA PHE A 77 -1.97 -21.42 11.09
C PHE A 77 -1.95 -20.64 12.41
N ASP A 78 -2.74 -21.02 13.42
CA ASP A 78 -2.83 -20.32 14.71
C ASP A 78 -2.84 -18.78 14.61
N ALA A 79 -3.67 -18.27 13.70
CA ALA A 79 -3.76 -16.85 13.37
C ALA A 79 -5.07 -16.25 13.88
N THR A 80 -4.95 -15.18 14.67
CA THR A 80 -6.10 -14.45 15.22
C THR A 80 -6.58 -13.34 14.30
N ALA A 81 -5.71 -12.82 13.44
CA ALA A 81 -6.03 -11.79 12.46
C ALA A 81 -7.07 -12.30 11.43
N PRO A 82 -7.87 -11.39 10.85
CA PRO A 82 -8.72 -11.73 9.71
C PRO A 82 -7.89 -12.06 8.47
N ILE A 83 -8.49 -12.81 7.53
CA ILE A 83 -7.94 -13.01 6.20
C ILE A 83 -8.44 -11.85 5.34
N GLU A 84 -7.53 -10.96 4.97
CA GLU A 84 -7.82 -9.78 4.15
C GLU A 84 -7.66 -10.16 2.68
N ILE A 85 -8.59 -9.71 1.83
CA ILE A 85 -8.54 -9.86 0.38
C ILE A 85 -8.64 -8.50 -0.26
N ASP A 86 -7.68 -8.18 -1.12
CA ASP A 86 -7.66 -7.00 -1.96
C ASP A 86 -7.70 -7.45 -3.42
N VAL A 87 -8.62 -6.87 -4.19
CA VAL A 87 -8.76 -7.14 -5.63
C VAL A 87 -8.64 -5.84 -6.38
N GLY A 88 -7.73 -5.78 -7.35
CA GLY A 88 -7.54 -4.63 -8.23
C GLY A 88 -7.60 -5.02 -9.70
N ARG A 89 -8.21 -4.18 -10.53
CA ARG A 89 -8.22 -4.35 -12.00
C ARG A 89 -6.96 -3.73 -12.60
N LEU A 90 -6.07 -4.57 -13.11
CA LEU A 90 -4.83 -4.16 -13.77
C LEU A 90 -5.09 -3.44 -15.11
N HIS A 91 -6.01 -4.00 -15.91
CA HIS A 91 -6.49 -3.38 -17.15
C HIS A 91 -7.84 -3.96 -17.56
N THR A 92 -8.60 -3.21 -18.36
CA THR A 92 -9.83 -3.68 -19.00
C THR A 92 -9.52 -4.64 -20.13
N LEU A 93 -10.37 -5.63 -20.36
CA LEU A 93 -10.28 -6.52 -21.52
C LEU A 93 -11.18 -6.02 -22.66
N PRO A 94 -10.97 -6.49 -23.91
CA PRO A 94 -11.85 -6.12 -25.03
C PRO A 94 -13.32 -6.51 -24.84
N GLN A 95 -13.58 -7.57 -24.08
CA GLN A 95 -14.94 -7.98 -23.73
C GLN A 95 -15.51 -7.04 -22.67
N ALA A 96 -16.68 -6.45 -22.96
CA ALA A 96 -17.34 -5.50 -22.07
C ALA A 96 -17.59 -6.09 -20.67
N GLY A 97 -17.30 -5.31 -19.63
CA GLY A 97 -17.46 -5.72 -18.23
C GLY A 97 -16.36 -6.67 -17.71
N CYS A 98 -15.37 -7.03 -18.53
CA CYS A 98 -14.28 -7.91 -18.13
C CYS A 98 -12.97 -7.15 -17.88
N GLY A 99 -12.17 -7.65 -16.94
CA GLY A 99 -10.87 -7.09 -16.61
C GLY A 99 -9.86 -8.17 -16.24
N ARG A 100 -8.57 -7.87 -16.44
CA ARG A 100 -7.48 -8.60 -15.82
C ARG A 100 -7.36 -8.11 -14.38
N LEU A 101 -7.61 -9.00 -13.43
CA LEU A 101 -7.61 -8.69 -12.00
C LEU A 101 -6.35 -9.28 -11.35
N GLU A 102 -5.85 -8.59 -10.33
CA GLU A 102 -4.91 -9.08 -9.35
C GLU A 102 -5.65 -9.26 -8.02
N VAL A 103 -5.45 -10.40 -7.38
CA VAL A 103 -6.00 -10.73 -6.07
C VAL A 103 -4.84 -10.92 -5.12
N THR A 104 -4.83 -10.16 -4.03
CA THR A 104 -3.90 -10.31 -2.92
C THR A 104 -4.66 -10.77 -1.70
N THR A 105 -4.32 -11.95 -1.20
CA THR A 105 -4.81 -12.47 0.08
C THR A 105 -3.71 -12.32 1.11
N ARG A 106 -4.00 -11.66 2.23
CA ARG A 106 -3.06 -11.46 3.33
C ARG A 106 -3.62 -12.05 4.61
N GLN A 107 -2.81 -12.82 5.30
CA GLN A 107 -3.10 -13.29 6.65
C GLN A 107 -1.92 -12.93 7.56
N ARG A 108 -2.21 -12.09 8.55
CA ARG A 108 -1.18 -11.63 9.48
C ARG A 108 -0.93 -12.63 10.59
N ASN A 109 0.30 -12.64 11.09
CA ASN A 109 0.71 -13.36 12.28
C ASN A 109 0.38 -14.87 12.24
N VAL A 110 0.57 -15.51 11.07
CA VAL A 110 0.48 -16.97 10.91
C VAL A 110 1.64 -17.65 11.63
N LEU A 111 1.39 -18.81 12.21
CA LEU A 111 2.40 -19.70 12.79
C LEU A 111 2.70 -20.83 11.81
N GLU A 112 3.94 -20.87 11.32
CA GLU A 112 4.43 -21.95 10.46
C GLU A 112 5.85 -22.33 10.88
N ASN A 113 6.12 -23.63 11.02
CA ASN A 113 7.43 -24.16 11.43
C ASN A 113 7.98 -23.49 12.72
N GLY A 114 7.08 -23.14 13.65
CA GLY A 114 7.43 -22.48 14.92
C GLY A 114 7.70 -20.97 14.82
N THR A 115 7.61 -20.37 13.64
CA THR A 115 7.89 -18.95 13.40
C THR A 115 6.61 -18.19 13.06
N ARG A 116 6.44 -16.99 13.63
CA ARG A 116 5.34 -16.09 13.30
C ARG A 116 5.73 -15.09 12.23
N HIS A 117 4.90 -14.97 11.20
CA HIS A 117 5.09 -14.00 10.11
C HIS A 117 3.75 -13.64 9.45
N ASP A 118 3.78 -12.66 8.54
CA ASP A 118 2.63 -12.34 7.69
C ASP A 118 2.76 -13.11 6.38
N GLU A 119 1.69 -13.80 5.98
CA GLU A 119 1.66 -14.55 4.74
C GLU A 119 0.83 -13.82 3.69
N VAL A 120 1.36 -13.75 2.46
CA VAL A 120 0.74 -13.05 1.34
C VAL A 120 0.75 -13.94 0.10
N LEU A 121 -0.44 -14.18 -0.44
CA LEU A 121 -0.63 -14.86 -1.72
C LEU A 121 -1.18 -13.85 -2.74
N THR A 122 -0.46 -13.66 -3.84
CA THR A 122 -0.90 -12.83 -4.96
C THR A 122 -1.03 -13.68 -6.22
N TYR A 123 -2.15 -13.57 -6.90
CA TYR A 123 -2.39 -14.22 -8.19
C TYR A 123 -3.22 -13.31 -9.10
N GLN A 124 -3.18 -13.61 -10.40
CA GLN A 124 -3.94 -12.86 -11.39
C GLN A 124 -4.88 -13.78 -12.16
N LEU A 125 -6.05 -13.25 -12.50
CA LEU A 125 -7.04 -13.93 -13.32
C LEU A 125 -7.85 -12.90 -14.10
N SER A 126 -8.40 -13.33 -15.23
CA SER A 126 -9.37 -12.53 -15.95
C SER A 126 -10.78 -12.88 -15.50
N PHE A 127 -11.58 -11.88 -15.15
CA PHE A 127 -12.95 -12.09 -14.65
C PHE A 127 -13.88 -10.97 -15.08
N CYS A 128 -15.17 -11.28 -15.22
CA CYS A 128 -16.19 -10.35 -15.67
C CYS A 128 -17.14 -9.96 -14.53
N SER A 129 -17.69 -8.75 -14.62
CA SER A 129 -18.63 -8.22 -13.62
C SER A 129 -19.95 -9.01 -13.53
N ASP A 130 -20.25 -9.83 -14.54
CA ASP A 130 -21.38 -10.75 -14.57
C ASP A 130 -21.11 -12.11 -13.87
N GLY A 131 -19.91 -12.31 -13.32
CA GLY A 131 -19.55 -13.50 -12.57
C GLY A 131 -19.02 -14.66 -13.41
N ARG A 132 -18.66 -14.44 -14.67
CA ARG A 132 -18.07 -15.43 -15.58
C ARG A 132 -16.61 -15.12 -15.90
N PHE A 133 -15.90 -16.11 -16.43
CA PHE A 133 -14.62 -15.90 -17.10
C PHE A 133 -14.86 -15.38 -18.52
N PRO A 134 -13.95 -14.56 -19.08
CA PRO A 134 -14.08 -14.11 -20.46
C PRO A 134 -13.98 -15.31 -21.42
N GLU A 135 -14.66 -15.21 -22.57
CA GLU A 135 -14.70 -16.28 -23.57
C GLU A 135 -13.33 -16.52 -24.20
N GLN A 136 -12.45 -15.52 -24.15
CA GLN A 136 -11.09 -15.55 -24.67
C GLN A 136 -10.13 -15.23 -23.51
N ALA A 137 -9.91 -16.22 -22.64
CA ALA A 137 -8.85 -16.17 -21.65
C ALA A 137 -7.53 -16.60 -22.31
N LYS A 138 -6.86 -15.68 -23.00
CA LYS A 138 -5.49 -15.89 -23.52
C LYS A 138 -4.46 -15.20 -22.64
#